data_AF-A0A5C6KZ85-F1
#
_entry.id   AF-A0A5C6KZ85-F1
#
_cell.length_a   1.000
_cell.length_b   1.000
_cell.length_c   1.000
_cell.angle_alpha   90.00
_cell.angle_beta   90.00
_cell.angle_gamma   90.00
#
_symmetry.space_group_name_H-M   'P 1'
#
loop_
_entity.id
_entity.type
_entity.pdbx_description
1 polymer ?
#
loop_
_entity_poly.entity_id
_entity_poly.type
_entity_poly.pdbx_seq_one_letter_code
_entity_poly.pdbx_strand_id
1 'polypeptide(L)'
;MQEIKQEKSPIKQRILQYLGRKGISMYDCYSKTGITRGVLGQNNGISEENLSKFLAYYTEINTEWLVLGIGSMLRSNEKTKVEQYVSQNNIASNDESIIYKLYKEKDIEVGQLKEEIGVLKTRIQQLEAYNESLRNQAGADRVTDTFTNLPLVDYEEDCPPVERPSSSKHPLAGKA
;
A
#
# COMPACT_ATOMS: atom_id res chain seq x y z
N MET A 1 -12.78 35.10 -31.30
CA MET A 1 -11.95 34.93 -30.09
C MET A 1 -12.42 33.66 -29.40
N GLN A 2 -11.53 32.70 -29.13
CA GLN A 2 -11.89 31.54 -28.31
C GLN A 2 -11.87 32.00 -26.84
N GLU A 3 -13.00 31.86 -26.14
CA GLU A 3 -13.06 32.09 -24.69
C GLU A 3 -12.24 31.00 -23.99
N ILE A 4 -11.04 31.36 -23.52
CA ILE A 4 -10.30 30.53 -22.57
C ILE A 4 -11.08 30.60 -21.25
N LYS A 5 -11.98 29.63 -21.03
CA LYS A 5 -12.61 29.46 -19.72
C LYS A 5 -11.50 29.28 -18.69
N GLN A 6 -11.30 30.27 -17.83
CA GLN A 6 -10.39 30.11 -16.71
C GLN A 6 -10.92 28.99 -15.81
N GLU A 7 -10.08 27.99 -15.58
CA GLU A 7 -10.37 26.94 -14.64
C GLU A 7 -10.04 27.38 -13.21
N LYS A 8 -10.74 26.78 -12.25
CA LYS A 8 -10.51 27.01 -10.84
C LYS A 8 -9.07 26.64 -10.47
N SER A 9 -8.39 27.51 -9.71
CA SER A 9 -7.01 27.27 -9.25
C SER A 9 -6.86 25.89 -8.57
N PRO A 10 -5.75 25.16 -8.81
CA PRO A 10 -5.49 23.84 -8.21
C PRO A 10 -5.63 23.84 -6.68
N ILE A 11 -5.21 24.91 -6.00
CA ILE A 11 -5.32 25.05 -4.55
C ILE A 11 -6.81 25.02 -4.14
N LYS A 12 -7.66 25.78 -4.83
CA LYS A 12 -9.11 25.79 -4.53
C LYS A 12 -9.75 24.43 -4.81
N GLN A 13 -9.32 23.73 -5.85
CA GLN A 13 -9.82 22.37 -6.13
C GLN A 13 -9.47 21.42 -4.97
N ARG A 14 -8.23 21.49 -4.46
CA ARG A 14 -7.80 20.71 -3.29
C ARG A 14 -8.53 21.09 -2.00
N ILE A 15 -8.81 22.39 -1.77
CA ILE A 15 -9.66 22.82 -0.66
C ILE A 15 -11.04 22.17 -0.77
N LEU A 16 -11.69 22.25 -1.94
CA LEU A 16 -12.99 21.62 -2.15
C LEU A 16 -12.94 20.09 -1.97
N GLN A 17 -11.87 19.45 -2.42
CA GLN A 17 -11.66 18.01 -2.23
C GLN A 17 -11.59 17.65 -0.74
N TYR A 18 -10.85 18.43 0.07
CA TYR A 18 -10.79 18.26 1.51
C TYR A 18 -12.17 18.45 2.16
N LEU A 19 -12.89 19.53 1.82
CA LEU A 19 -14.22 19.81 2.34
C LEU A 19 -15.22 18.69 2.01
N GLY A 20 -15.19 18.21 0.76
CA GLY A 20 -16.03 17.08 0.32
C GLY A 20 -15.75 15.80 1.09
N ARG A 21 -14.49 15.47 1.35
CA ARG A 21 -14.12 14.30 2.17
C ARG A 21 -14.58 14.41 3.63
N LYS A 22 -14.60 15.62 4.19
CA LYS A 22 -15.02 15.88 5.57
C LYS A 22 -16.53 16.11 5.72
N GLY A 23 -17.28 16.16 4.62
CA GLY A 23 -18.71 16.51 4.65
C GLY A 23 -18.97 17.96 5.07
N ILE A 24 -18.01 18.87 4.86
CA ILE A 24 -18.13 20.28 5.22
C ILE A 24 -18.65 21.06 4.03
N SER A 25 -19.72 21.82 4.21
CA SER A 25 -20.23 22.70 3.15
C SER A 25 -19.30 23.90 2.93
N MET A 26 -19.32 24.49 1.73
CA MET A 26 -18.60 25.75 1.49
C MET A 26 -19.07 26.86 2.42
N TYR A 27 -20.36 26.89 2.73
CA TYR A 27 -20.95 27.86 3.66
C TYR A 27 -20.34 27.74 5.06
N ASP A 28 -20.25 26.52 5.59
CA ASP A 28 -19.65 26.26 6.90
C ASP A 28 -18.17 26.63 6.93
N CYS A 29 -17.46 26.32 5.85
CA CYS A 29 -16.06 26.73 5.70
C CYS A 29 -15.92 28.26 5.80
N TYR A 30 -16.71 29.03 5.04
CA TYR A 30 -16.68 30.50 5.12
C TYR A 30 -17.00 31.00 6.53
N SER A 31 -18.03 30.44 7.17
CA SER A 31 -18.46 30.88 8.50
C SER A 31 -17.43 30.60 9.59
N LYS A 32 -16.72 29.47 9.50
CA LYS A 32 -15.77 29.03 10.54
C LYS A 32 -14.37 29.63 10.36
N THR A 33 -13.92 29.77 9.12
CA THR A 33 -12.56 30.23 8.80
C THR A 33 -12.48 31.76 8.64
N GLY A 34 -13.60 32.45 8.39
CA GLY A 34 -13.59 33.87 8.06
C GLY A 34 -13.10 34.17 6.63
N ILE A 35 -13.01 33.15 5.76
CA ILE A 35 -12.77 33.33 4.32
C ILE A 35 -13.93 34.09 3.69
N THR A 36 -13.64 35.04 2.81
CA THR A 36 -14.66 35.82 2.11
C THR A 36 -15.61 34.92 1.31
N ARG A 37 -16.91 35.15 1.45
CA ARG A 37 -17.96 34.37 0.76
C ARG A 37 -17.73 34.38 -0.75
N GLY A 38 -17.92 33.23 -1.38
CA GLY A 38 -17.79 33.05 -2.83
C GLY A 38 -16.36 32.89 -3.34
N VAL A 39 -15.32 33.12 -2.53
CA VAL A 39 -13.90 32.94 -2.95
C VAL A 39 -13.66 31.53 -3.49
N LEU A 40 -14.14 30.51 -2.77
CA LEU A 40 -14.01 29.12 -3.25
C LEU A 40 -14.89 28.81 -4.45
N GLY A 41 -15.86 29.64 -4.84
CA GLY A 41 -16.69 29.44 -6.03
C GLY A 41 -16.07 30.00 -7.31
N GLN A 42 -15.26 31.05 -7.20
CA GLN A 42 -14.72 31.79 -8.34
C GLN A 42 -13.60 31.06 -9.09
N ASN A 43 -13.57 31.25 -10.41
CA ASN A 43 -12.58 30.71 -11.35
C ASN A 43 -11.30 31.56 -11.39
N ASN A 44 -10.75 31.89 -10.23
CA ASN A 44 -9.50 32.63 -10.08
C ASN A 44 -8.64 32.00 -8.97
N GLY A 45 -7.46 32.57 -8.72
CA GLY A 45 -6.59 32.21 -7.60
C GLY A 45 -7.24 32.46 -6.23
N ILE A 46 -6.60 31.98 -5.17
CA ILE A 46 -6.94 32.34 -3.79
C ILE A 46 -5.91 33.36 -3.30
N SER A 47 -6.33 34.40 -2.60
CA SER A 47 -5.41 35.35 -1.97
C SER A 47 -4.68 34.70 -0.80
N GLU A 48 -3.48 35.19 -0.51
CA GLU A 48 -2.69 34.77 0.65
C GLU A 48 -3.52 34.88 1.95
N GLU A 49 -4.22 35.99 2.16
CA GLU A 49 -5.05 36.20 3.35
C GLU A 49 -6.10 35.09 3.54
N ASN A 50 -6.81 34.72 2.48
CA ASN A 50 -7.83 33.67 2.56
C ASN A 50 -7.21 32.28 2.74
N LEU A 51 -6.05 32.03 2.13
CA LEU A 51 -5.32 30.79 2.31
C LEU A 51 -4.79 30.65 3.76
N SER A 52 -4.28 31.73 4.33
CA SER A 52 -3.81 31.78 5.72
C SER A 52 -4.95 31.54 6.71
N LYS A 53 -6.12 32.15 6.50
CA LYS A 53 -7.33 31.86 7.29
C LYS A 53 -7.75 30.39 7.23
N PHE A 54 -7.66 29.78 6.04
CA PHE A 54 -7.96 28.37 5.86
C PHE A 54 -6.99 27.47 6.65
N LEU A 55 -5.68 27.70 6.50
CA LEU A 55 -4.63 26.90 7.14
C LEU A 55 -4.57 27.10 8.66
N ALA A 56 -4.90 28.30 9.15
CA ALA A 56 -4.98 28.58 10.57
C ALA A 56 -6.11 27.80 11.26
N TYR A 57 -7.22 27.55 10.56
CA TYR A 57 -8.34 26.79 11.09
C TYR A 57 -8.15 25.27 10.94
N TYR A 58 -7.74 24.81 9.76
CA TYR A 58 -7.54 23.39 9.45
C TYR A 58 -6.07 23.00 9.55
N THR A 59 -5.55 23.03 10.79
CA THR A 59 -4.13 22.81 11.10
C THR A 59 -3.62 21.39 10.80
N GLU A 60 -4.54 20.44 10.61
CA GLU A 60 -4.21 19.06 10.25
C GLU A 60 -3.89 18.89 8.76
N ILE A 61 -4.14 19.88 7.92
CA ILE A 61 -3.90 19.80 6.48
C ILE A 61 -2.39 19.91 6.19
N ASN A 62 -1.92 19.07 5.28
CA ASN A 62 -0.56 19.17 4.77
C ASN A 62 -0.45 20.29 3.73
N THR A 63 0.34 21.31 4.02
CA THR A 63 0.59 22.46 3.13
C THR A 63 1.26 22.04 1.81
N GLU A 64 2.13 21.03 1.84
CA GLU A 64 2.82 20.52 0.64
C GLU A 64 1.82 19.89 -0.33
N TRP A 65 0.90 19.09 0.19
CA TRP A 65 -0.21 18.55 -0.59
C TRP A 65 -1.12 19.67 -1.10
N LEU A 66 -1.46 20.65 -0.26
CA LEU A 66 -2.37 21.73 -0.64
C LEU A 66 -1.81 22.59 -1.78
N VAL A 67 -0.55 22.99 -1.68
CA VAL A 67 0.09 23.91 -2.63
C VAL A 67 0.63 23.16 -3.84
N LEU A 68 1.48 22.15 -3.61
CA LEU A 68 2.20 21.44 -4.68
C LEU A 68 1.46 20.21 -5.19
N GLY A 69 0.56 19.63 -4.38
CA GLY A 69 -0.15 18.39 -4.76
C GLY A 69 0.61 17.11 -4.42
N ILE A 70 1.68 17.23 -3.62
CA ILE A 70 2.58 16.13 -3.31
C ILE A 70 2.26 15.61 -1.90
N GLY A 71 2.27 14.28 -1.73
CA GLY A 71 2.09 13.65 -0.43
C GLY A 71 0.63 13.48 0.01
N SER A 72 0.44 13.19 1.30
CA SER A 72 -0.87 12.96 1.90
C SER A 72 -1.61 14.26 2.21
N MET A 73 -2.95 14.25 2.09
CA MET A 73 -3.82 15.39 2.39
C MET A 73 -3.71 15.86 3.84
N LEU A 74 -3.65 14.92 4.78
CA LEU A 74 -3.50 15.20 6.21
C LEU A 74 -2.05 14.99 6.62
N ARG A 75 -1.60 15.80 7.58
CA ARG A 75 -0.30 15.63 8.23
C ARG A 75 -0.33 14.33 9.04
N SER A 76 0.68 13.49 8.87
CA SER A 76 0.89 12.34 9.73
C SER A 76 1.22 12.85 11.14
N ASN A 77 0.45 12.43 12.15
CA ASN A 77 0.62 12.80 13.56
C ASN A 77 1.98 12.39 14.15
N GLU A 78 2.83 11.69 13.39
CA GLU A 78 4.16 11.29 13.81
C GLU A 78 5.11 12.49 13.97
N LYS A 79 4.96 13.54 13.17
CA LYS A 79 5.77 14.77 13.31
C LYS A 79 5.46 15.52 14.61
N THR A 80 4.21 15.45 15.08
CA THR A 80 3.76 16.14 16.30
C THR A 80 4.39 15.54 17.57
N LYS A 81 4.66 14.22 17.60
CA LYS A 81 5.39 13.61 18.72
C LYS A 81 6.84 14.08 18.77
N VAL A 82 7.53 14.18 17.64
CA VAL A 82 8.95 14.59 17.66
C VAL A 82 9.09 16.08 17.99
N GLU A 83 8.28 16.96 17.39
CA GLU A 83 8.36 18.41 17.63
C GLU A 83 7.90 18.79 19.06
N GLN A 84 6.85 18.17 19.60
CA GLN A 84 6.42 18.44 20.98
C GLN A 84 7.42 17.97 22.03
N TYR A 85 8.14 16.86 21.79
CA TYR A 85 9.18 16.38 22.72
C TYR A 85 10.44 17.26 22.69
N VAL A 86 10.80 17.83 21.54
CA VAL A 86 11.97 18.71 21.38
C VAL A 86 11.73 20.09 22.01
N SER A 87 10.52 20.65 21.94
CA SER A 87 10.21 21.93 22.59
C SER A 87 10.05 21.84 24.12
N GLN A 88 9.70 20.66 24.66
CA GLN A 88 9.55 20.46 26.10
C GLN A 88 10.87 20.18 26.83
N ASN A 89 11.92 19.76 26.11
CA ASN A 89 13.20 19.45 26.70
C ASN A 89 14.28 20.32 26.06
N ASN A 90 14.55 21.47 26.67
CA ASN A 90 15.82 22.19 26.50
C ASN A 90 16.96 21.28 27.01
N ILE A 91 17.39 20.30 26.20
CA ILE A 91 18.54 19.45 26.52
C ILE A 91 19.79 20.10 25.93
N ALA A 92 20.15 21.24 26.53
CA ALA A 92 21.56 21.54 26.67
C ALA A 92 22.12 20.53 27.69
N SER A 93 23.14 19.78 27.27
CA SER A 93 24.00 18.93 28.12
C SER A 93 23.43 17.56 28.56
N ASN A 94 23.45 16.56 27.66
CA ASN A 94 24.11 15.27 27.92
C ASN A 94 24.32 14.48 26.60
N ASP A 95 25.53 13.95 26.42
CA ASP A 95 26.17 13.53 25.16
C ASP A 95 25.63 12.27 24.43
N GLU A 96 24.33 12.01 24.42
CA GLU A 96 23.76 11.08 23.43
C GLU A 96 22.52 11.67 22.78
N SER A 97 22.74 12.23 21.58
CA SER A 97 21.70 12.64 20.65
C SER A 97 20.64 11.53 20.58
N ILE A 98 19.38 11.90 20.77
CA ILE A 98 18.22 10.98 20.70
C ILE A 98 18.27 10.14 19.42
N ILE A 99 18.78 10.73 18.34
CA ILE A 99 19.01 10.09 17.05
C ILE A 99 20.00 8.93 17.17
N TYR A 100 21.12 9.11 17.89
CA TYR A 100 22.13 8.08 18.10
C TYR A 100 21.57 6.88 18.90
N LYS A 101 20.74 7.12 19.92
CA LYS A 101 20.06 6.05 20.68
C LYS A 101 19.15 5.21 19.80
N LEU A 102 18.36 5.84 18.92
CA LEU A 102 17.49 5.14 17.98
C LEU A 102 18.28 4.26 17.00
N TYR A 103 19.40 4.77 16.47
CA TYR A 103 20.25 3.98 15.57
C TYR A 103 20.85 2.76 16.28
N LYS A 104 21.37 2.94 17.50
CA LYS A 104 21.98 1.86 18.28
C LYS A 104 20.98 0.75 18.64
N GLU A 105 19.77 1.13 19.05
CA GLU A 105 18.70 0.18 19.36
C GLU A 105 18.26 -0.59 18.11
N LYS A 106 18.19 0.08 16.96
CA LYS A 106 17.89 -0.56 15.68
C LYS A 106 18.95 -1.56 15.24
N ASP A 107 20.24 -1.27 15.46
CA ASP A 107 21.32 -2.20 15.13
C ASP A 107 21.27 -3.47 15.99
N ILE A 108 20.85 -3.36 17.25
CA ILE A 108 20.63 -4.51 18.14
C ILE A 108 19.47 -5.38 17.63
N GLU A 109 18.34 -4.76 17.28
CA GLU A 109 17.17 -5.46 16.72
C GLU A 109 17.54 -6.20 15.41
N VAL A 110 18.30 -5.55 14.52
CA VAL A 110 18.79 -6.17 13.28
C VAL A 110 19.72 -7.34 13.57
N GLY A 111 20.55 -7.27 14.62
CA GLY A 111 21.39 -8.37 15.06
C GLY A 111 20.59 -9.60 15.49
N GLN A 112 19.58 -9.39 16.34
CA GLN A 112 18.69 -10.45 16.83
C GLN A 112 17.91 -11.13 15.70
N LEU A 113 17.35 -10.34 14.77
CA LEU A 113 16.63 -10.87 13.62
C LEU A 113 17.53 -11.72 12.71
N LYS A 114 18.80 -11.32 12.53
CA LYS A 114 19.76 -12.12 11.74
C LYS A 114 20.06 -13.45 12.40
N GLU A 115 20.19 -13.48 13.73
CA GLU A 115 20.41 -14.71 14.49
C GLU A 115 19.21 -15.66 14.38
N GLU A 116 17.99 -15.16 14.57
CA GLU A 116 16.76 -15.96 14.44
C GLU A 116 16.61 -16.55 13.03
N ILE A 117 16.85 -15.75 11.98
CA ILE A 117 16.87 -16.23 10.59
C ILE A 117 17.92 -17.34 10.41
N GLY A 118 19.08 -17.22 11.05
CA GLY A 118 20.13 -18.25 11.03
C GLY A 118 19.65 -19.57 11.62
N VAL A 119 19.08 -19.53 12.82
CA VAL A 119 18.54 -20.72 13.52
C VAL A 119 17.44 -21.39 12.70
N LEU A 120 16.49 -20.60 12.16
CA LEU A 120 15.41 -21.13 11.34
C LEU A 120 15.92 -21.81 10.07
N LYS A 121 16.92 -21.23 9.40
CA LYS A 121 17.55 -21.84 8.21
C LYS A 121 18.19 -23.19 8.53
N THR A 122 18.92 -23.31 9.64
CA THR A 122 19.51 -24.58 10.07
C THR A 122 18.43 -25.62 10.37
N ARG A 123 17.33 -25.20 11.02
CA ARG A 123 16.23 -26.12 11.32
C ARG A 123 15.56 -26.65 10.05
N ILE A 124 15.36 -25.79 9.05
CA ILE A 124 14.82 -26.19 7.74
C ILE A 124 15.74 -27.23 7.09
N GLN A 125 17.06 -26.97 7.03
CA GLN A 125 18.03 -27.91 6.44
C GLN A 125 18.03 -29.28 7.15
N GLN A 126 17.94 -29.29 8.48
CA GLN A 126 17.85 -30.54 9.24
C GLN A 126 16.58 -31.33 8.92
N LEU A 127 15.44 -30.64 8.82
CA LEU A 127 14.16 -31.26 8.47
C LEU A 127 14.18 -31.80 7.04
N GLU A 128 14.76 -31.06 6.10
CA GLU A 128 14.94 -31.49 4.71
C GLU A 128 15.82 -32.75 4.63
N ALA A 129 16.95 -32.78 5.33
CA ALA A 129 17.84 -33.94 5.38
C ALA A 129 17.16 -35.17 6.03
N TYR A 130 16.39 -34.95 7.10
CA TYR A 130 15.63 -36.01 7.76
C TYR A 130 14.55 -36.61 6.84
N ASN A 131 13.79 -35.75 6.16
CA ASN A 131 12.79 -36.18 5.19
C ASN A 131 13.42 -36.96 4.04
N GLU A 132 14.58 -36.52 3.54
CA GLU A 132 15.30 -37.23 2.48
C GLU A 132 15.77 -38.62 2.93
N SER A 133 16.25 -38.76 4.15
CA SER A 133 16.58 -40.05 4.76
C SER A 133 15.36 -40.99 4.83
N LEU A 134 14.21 -40.48 5.27
CA LEU A 134 12.96 -41.25 5.31
C LEU A 134 12.50 -41.73 3.93
N ARG A 135 12.66 -40.90 2.88
CA ARG A 135 12.35 -41.29 1.50
C ARG A 135 13.25 -42.42 1.01
N ASN A 136 14.55 -42.34 1.33
CA ASN A 136 15.51 -43.37 0.98
C ASN A 136 15.27 -44.69 1.73
N GLN A 137 14.79 -44.61 2.98
CA GLN A 137 14.39 -45.80 3.75
C GLN A 137 13.10 -46.44 3.23
N ALA A 138 12.10 -45.65 2.82
CA ALA A 138 10.85 -46.14 2.24
C ALA A 138 10.99 -46.69 0.80
N GLY A 139 12.07 -46.31 0.09
CA GLY A 139 12.42 -46.86 -1.22
C GLY A 139 13.04 -48.27 -1.16
N ALA A 140 13.55 -48.70 -0.01
CA ALA A 140 14.20 -50.00 0.16
C ALA A 140 13.22 -51.16 0.46
N ASP A 141 11.99 -50.85 0.90
CA ASP A 141 10.96 -51.86 1.25
C ASP A 141 10.02 -52.23 0.07
N ARG A 142 10.27 -51.71 -1.14
CA ARG A 142 9.59 -52.23 -2.34
C ARG A 142 10.45 -53.32 -2.98
N VAL A 143 10.30 -54.53 -2.47
CA VAL A 143 10.44 -55.73 -3.30
C VAL A 143 9.42 -55.59 -4.43
N THR A 144 9.83 -55.00 -5.55
CA THR A 144 9.04 -55.06 -6.78
C THR A 144 9.22 -56.46 -7.33
N ASP A 145 8.37 -57.38 -6.87
CA ASP A 145 8.12 -58.63 -7.55
C ASP A 145 7.76 -58.32 -9.01
N THR A 146 8.65 -58.73 -9.91
CA THR A 146 8.40 -59.27 -11.25
C THR A 146 7.12 -58.82 -11.96
N PHE A 147 7.14 -57.73 -12.73
CA PHE A 147 6.39 -57.68 -14.00
C PHE A 147 6.72 -56.47 -14.89
N THR A 148 7.88 -56.41 -15.54
CA THR A 148 7.99 -55.60 -16.78
C THR A 148 9.13 -56.07 -17.69
N ASN A 149 8.85 -57.09 -18.48
CA ASN A 149 9.48 -57.29 -19.79
C ASN A 149 8.37 -57.71 -20.75
N LEU A 150 7.57 -56.75 -21.22
CA LEU A 150 6.75 -56.94 -22.40
C LEU A 150 7.32 -56.02 -23.49
N PRO A 151 7.69 -56.54 -24.68
CA PRO A 151 8.30 -55.74 -25.72
C PRO A 151 7.28 -54.75 -26.29
N LEU A 152 7.78 -53.57 -26.63
CA LEU A 152 7.04 -52.50 -27.30
C LEU A 152 6.55 -53.02 -28.66
N VAL A 153 5.22 -53.14 -28.82
CA VAL A 153 4.59 -53.47 -30.11
C VAL A 153 4.12 -52.15 -30.71
N ASP A 154 4.70 -51.77 -31.84
CA ASP A 154 4.31 -50.59 -32.61
C ASP A 154 2.93 -50.84 -33.22
N TYR A 155 1.88 -50.31 -32.58
CA TYR A 155 0.55 -50.28 -33.18
C TYR A 155 0.49 -49.13 -34.18
N GLU A 156 0.56 -49.46 -35.47
CA GLU A 156 0.25 -48.55 -36.58
C GLU A 156 -1.22 -48.10 -36.51
N GLU A 157 -1.42 -46.81 -36.77
CA GLU A 157 -2.68 -46.07 -36.71
C GLU A 157 -3.71 -46.57 -37.73
N ASP A 158 -4.93 -46.86 -37.27
CA ASP A 158 -6.11 -46.82 -38.15
C ASP A 158 -7.34 -46.38 -37.34
N CYS A 159 -7.44 -45.07 -37.11
CA CYS A 159 -8.64 -44.45 -36.51
C CYS A 159 -9.61 -44.05 -37.61
N PRO A 160 -10.83 -44.63 -37.70
CA PRO A 160 -11.84 -44.16 -38.64
C PRO A 160 -12.43 -42.79 -38.20
N PRO A 161 -12.90 -41.96 -39.15
CA PRO A 161 -13.26 -40.58 -38.87
C PRO A 161 -14.54 -40.47 -38.03
N VAL A 162 -14.44 -39.81 -36.86
CA VAL A 162 -15.59 -39.50 -36.01
C VAL A 162 -16.20 -38.16 -36.42
N GLU A 163 -17.41 -38.21 -36.98
CA GLU A 163 -18.22 -37.02 -37.29
C GLU A 163 -18.64 -36.28 -36.01
N ARG A 164 -18.56 -34.94 -36.03
CA ARG A 164 -18.91 -34.05 -34.93
C ARG A 164 -20.41 -33.72 -34.94
N PRO A 165 -21.14 -33.87 -33.82
CA PRO A 165 -22.41 -33.17 -33.64
C PRO A 165 -22.18 -31.81 -32.99
N SER A 166 -22.63 -30.79 -33.73
CA SER A 166 -22.76 -29.38 -33.37
C SER A 166 -23.88 -29.14 -32.33
N SER A 167 -23.86 -27.92 -31.76
CA SER A 167 -24.91 -27.25 -30.94
C SER A 167 -24.69 -27.37 -29.41
N SER A 168 -24.06 -26.40 -28.75
CA SER A 168 -24.53 -25.03 -28.46
C SER A 168 -25.90 -24.98 -27.77
N LYS A 169 -25.88 -24.71 -26.45
CA LYS A 169 -26.75 -23.74 -25.76
C LYS A 169 -26.36 -23.59 -24.29
N HIS A 170 -25.81 -22.42 -24.00
CA HIS A 170 -25.67 -21.84 -22.66
C HIS A 170 -27.05 -21.41 -22.14
N PRO A 171 -27.37 -21.53 -20.84
CA PRO A 171 -28.41 -20.72 -20.22
C PRO A 171 -27.76 -19.58 -19.41
N LEU A 172 -28.15 -18.33 -19.72
CA LEU A 172 -27.84 -17.14 -18.94
C LEU A 172 -29.16 -16.43 -18.61
N ALA A 173 -29.44 -16.37 -17.30
CA ALA A 173 -30.11 -15.33 -16.51
C ALA A 173 -31.39 -14.63 -17.00
N GLY A 174 -32.33 -14.45 -16.06
CA GLY A 174 -32.99 -13.14 -15.90
C GLY A 174 -34.46 -13.10 -15.49
N LYS A 175 -34.68 -12.69 -14.24
CA LYS A 175 -35.66 -11.69 -13.75
C LYS A 175 -37.16 -11.88 -14.02
N ALA A 176 -37.91 -12.02 -12.93
CA ALA A 176 -38.97 -11.10 -12.52
C ALA A 176 -38.97 -11.00 -10.98
#